data_AF-V7CIC8-F1
#
_entry.id   AF-V7CIC8-F1
#
_cell.length_a   1.000
_cell.length_b   1.000
_cell.length_c   1.000
_cell.angle_alpha   90.00
_cell.angle_beta   90.00
_cell.angle_gamma   90.00
#
_symmetry.space_group_name_H-M   'P 1'
#
loop_
_entity.id
_entity.type
_entity.pdbx_description
1 polymer ?
#
loop_
_entity_poly.entity_id
_entity_poly.type
_entity_poly.pdbx_seq_one_letter_code
_entity_poly.pdbx_strand_id
1 'polypeptide(L)'
;MVSVSEIRQAQRAEGPANILAIGTATPSNCDKSMIKKRYMHLNEEILKENPNMCAYMAPSLDARQDIVVVEVPKLGKEAAVKAIKEWGQPKSKITHLIFCTTSGVDMPGADYQLTKLLGLRPYVKRYMMYQQGCFAGGT
;
A
#
# COMPACT_ATOMS: atom_id res chain seq x y z
N MET A 1 25.26 28.48 -20.39
CA MET A 1 25.11 27.64 -19.17
C MET A 1 23.64 27.65 -18.81
N VAL A 2 23.07 26.50 -18.46
CA VAL A 2 21.72 26.46 -17.89
C VAL A 2 21.81 26.82 -16.41
N SER A 3 20.98 27.75 -15.94
CA SER A 3 21.00 28.17 -14.53
C SER A 3 20.23 27.17 -13.66
N VAL A 4 20.85 26.71 -12.57
CA VAL A 4 20.23 25.79 -11.61
C VAL A 4 19.03 26.46 -10.90
N SER A 5 19.12 27.77 -10.64
CA SER A 5 18.02 28.50 -9.99
C SER A 5 16.78 28.55 -10.87
N GLU A 6 16.96 28.77 -12.17
CA GLU A 6 15.87 28.79 -13.16
C GLU A 6 15.18 27.42 -13.26
N ILE A 7 15.96 26.32 -13.31
CA ILE A 7 15.40 24.95 -13.31
C ILE A 7 14.58 24.71 -12.04
N ARG A 8 15.12 25.06 -10.86
CA ARG A 8 14.45 24.85 -9.57
C ARG A 8 13.16 25.66 -9.47
N GLN A 9 13.17 26.90 -9.98
CA GLN A 9 12.00 27.76 -9.98
C GLN A 9 10.91 27.27 -10.95
N ALA A 10 11.28 26.71 -12.11
CA ALA A 10 10.33 26.16 -13.07
C ALA A 10 9.73 24.81 -12.65
N GLN A 11 10.44 24.00 -11.85
CA GLN A 11 9.99 22.67 -11.44
C GLN A 11 9.09 22.67 -10.17
N ARG A 12 9.12 23.74 -9.37
CA ARG A 12 8.36 23.78 -8.11
C ARG A 12 6.86 23.95 -8.37
N ALA A 13 6.03 23.30 -7.55
CA ALA A 13 4.61 23.59 -7.53
C ALA A 13 4.35 24.94 -6.83
N GLU A 14 3.28 25.61 -7.23
CA GLU A 14 2.78 26.80 -6.57
C GLU A 14 1.60 26.41 -5.67
N GLY A 15 1.65 26.76 -4.39
CA GLY A 15 0.61 26.46 -3.40
C GLY A 15 0.85 25.21 -2.55
N PRO A 16 -0.04 24.95 -1.57
CA PRO A 16 0.05 23.80 -0.67
C PRO A 16 -0.42 22.50 -1.34
N ALA A 17 0.03 21.36 -0.80
CA ALA A 17 -0.48 20.05 -1.20
C ALA A 17 -1.90 19.83 -0.67
N ASN A 18 -2.82 19.39 -1.54
CA ASN A 18 -4.21 19.13 -1.20
C ASN A 18 -4.59 17.68 -1.52
N ILE A 19 -5.41 17.06 -0.68
CA ILE A 19 -5.98 15.74 -0.94
C ILE A 19 -7.09 15.88 -2.00
N LEU A 20 -6.97 15.14 -3.10
CA LEU A 20 -7.89 15.24 -4.24
C LEU A 20 -8.90 14.08 -4.34
N ALA A 21 -8.64 12.94 -3.69
CA ALA A 21 -9.51 11.76 -3.68
C ALA A 21 -9.09 10.79 -2.56
N ILE A 22 -10.02 10.00 -2.04
CA ILE A 22 -9.78 9.00 -0.98
C ILE A 22 -10.51 7.69 -1.30
N GLY A 23 -9.75 6.60 -1.42
CA GLY A 23 -10.28 5.25 -1.60
C GLY A 23 -9.89 4.33 -0.46
N THR A 24 -10.83 3.52 0.04
CA THR A 24 -10.60 2.53 1.10
C THR A 24 -11.02 1.12 0.66
N ALA A 25 -10.34 0.10 1.19
CA ALA A 25 -10.65 -1.31 0.99
C ALA A 25 -10.39 -2.08 2.28
N THR A 26 -11.19 -3.11 2.55
CA THR A 26 -11.13 -3.90 3.79
C THR A 26 -11.38 -5.38 3.49
N PRO A 27 -10.67 -6.33 4.14
CA PRO A 27 -10.97 -7.77 4.08
C PRO A 27 -12.21 -8.17 4.96
N SER A 28 -12.39 -9.37 5.53
CA SER A 28 -13.65 -9.82 6.22
C SER A 28 -13.42 -10.50 7.63
N ASN A 29 -14.39 -10.90 8.47
CA ASN A 29 -14.96 -10.22 9.66
C ASN A 29 -14.29 -10.58 11.05
N CYS A 30 -14.57 -9.87 12.18
CA CYS A 30 -14.26 -10.20 13.63
C CYS A 30 -14.89 -9.21 14.68
N ASP A 31 -15.45 -9.67 15.83
CA ASP A 31 -16.46 -8.91 16.65
C ASP A 31 -16.20 -8.66 18.18
N LYS A 32 -14.98 -8.66 18.74
CA LYS A 32 -14.79 -8.74 20.23
C LYS A 32 -13.98 -7.64 20.98
N SER A 33 -14.04 -6.36 20.58
CA SER A 33 -13.54 -5.26 21.44
C SER A 33 -14.48 -4.05 21.40
N MET A 34 -14.11 -2.88 21.95
CA MET A 34 -14.79 -1.60 21.63
C MET A 34 -14.80 -1.30 20.11
N ILE A 35 -14.10 -2.13 19.33
CA ILE A 35 -14.23 -2.27 17.90
C ILE A 35 -15.41 -3.20 17.60
N LYS A 36 -16.50 -2.62 17.08
CA LYS A 36 -17.70 -3.37 16.69
C LYS A 36 -17.39 -4.52 15.75
N LYS A 37 -16.61 -4.25 14.69
CA LYS A 37 -16.20 -5.22 13.66
C LYS A 37 -14.81 -4.91 13.12
N ARG A 38 -14.02 -5.94 12.83
CA ARG A 38 -12.75 -5.86 12.11
C ARG A 38 -12.79 -6.71 10.85
N TYR A 39 -11.88 -6.40 9.95
CA TYR A 39 -11.74 -7.05 8.66
C TYR A 39 -10.37 -7.72 8.61
N MET A 40 -10.34 -9.02 8.32
CA MET A 40 -9.17 -9.91 8.34
C MET A 40 -9.09 -10.71 7.04
N HIS A 41 -7.89 -10.87 6.50
CA HIS A 41 -7.67 -11.79 5.38
C HIS A 41 -7.60 -13.25 5.86
N LEU A 42 -7.15 -13.47 7.11
CA LEU A 42 -7.04 -14.79 7.71
C LEU A 42 -8.45 -15.33 8.06
N ASN A 43 -8.91 -16.34 7.33
CA ASN A 43 -10.12 -17.10 7.62
C ASN A 43 -9.78 -18.45 8.30
N GLU A 44 -10.79 -19.20 8.74
CA GLU A 44 -10.57 -20.50 9.38
C GLU A 44 -9.88 -21.51 8.47
N GLU A 45 -10.06 -21.41 7.15
CA GLU A 45 -9.46 -22.32 6.16
C GLU A 45 -7.95 -22.10 6.08
N ILE A 46 -7.52 -20.84 5.89
CA ILE A 46 -6.09 -20.45 5.87
C ILE A 46 -5.40 -20.84 7.17
N LEU A 47 -6.08 -20.69 8.32
CA LEU A 47 -5.53 -21.07 9.63
C LEU A 47 -5.41 -22.59 9.82
N LYS A 48 -6.34 -23.38 9.25
CA LYS A 48 -6.25 -24.85 9.26
C LYS A 48 -5.12 -25.35 8.37
N GLU A 49 -4.91 -24.70 7.22
CA GLU A 49 -3.80 -25.00 6.31
C GLU A 49 -2.43 -24.60 6.88
N ASN A 50 -2.39 -23.57 7.76
CA ASN A 50 -1.18 -23.04 8.36
C ASN A 50 -1.17 -23.18 9.89
N PRO A 51 -1.10 -24.41 10.45
CA PRO A 51 -1.19 -24.63 11.89
C PRO A 51 -0.06 -23.94 12.67
N ASN A 52 1.11 -23.76 12.05
CA ASN A 52 2.23 -23.03 12.64
C ASN A 52 1.92 -21.55 12.89
N MET A 53 0.99 -20.95 12.14
CA MET A 53 0.54 -19.57 12.41
C MET A 53 -0.33 -19.46 13.65
N CYS A 54 -0.97 -20.56 14.05
CA CYS A 54 -1.86 -20.66 15.21
C CYS A 54 -1.10 -20.98 16.50
N ALA A 55 0.11 -21.54 16.39
CA ALA A 55 0.96 -21.84 17.54
C ALA A 55 1.82 -20.62 17.93
N TYR A 56 1.84 -20.30 19.23
CA TYR A 56 2.38 -19.04 19.79
C TYR A 56 3.83 -18.69 19.36
N MET A 57 4.68 -19.70 19.15
CA MET A 57 6.10 -19.53 18.82
C MET A 57 6.59 -20.50 17.73
N ALA A 58 5.67 -21.08 16.95
CA ALA A 58 6.08 -21.96 15.86
C ALA A 58 6.64 -21.14 14.68
N PRO A 59 7.65 -21.66 13.97
CA PRO A 59 8.19 -20.99 12.78
C PRO A 59 7.09 -20.86 11.73
N SER A 60 6.69 -19.61 11.46
CA SER A 60 5.59 -19.29 10.55
C SER A 60 5.86 -18.06 9.69
N LEU A 61 7.10 -17.54 9.68
CA LEU A 61 7.44 -16.34 8.94
C LEU A 61 7.23 -16.52 7.43
N ASP A 62 7.72 -17.63 6.87
CA ASP A 62 7.63 -17.90 5.42
C ASP A 62 6.18 -17.97 4.95
N ALA A 63 5.35 -18.76 5.64
CA ALA A 63 3.92 -18.85 5.35
C ALA A 63 3.20 -17.48 5.46
N ARG A 64 3.58 -16.67 6.46
CA ARG A 64 3.03 -15.31 6.60
C ARG A 64 3.48 -14.41 5.46
N GLN A 65 4.74 -14.50 5.04
CA GLN A 65 5.30 -13.73 3.93
C GLN A 65 4.62 -14.07 2.61
N ASP A 66 4.44 -15.35 2.31
CA ASP A 66 3.75 -15.82 1.10
C ASP A 66 2.35 -15.22 0.96
N ILE A 67 1.62 -15.10 2.08
CA ILE A 67 0.30 -14.47 2.11
C ILE A 67 0.41 -12.94 1.92
N VAL A 68 1.20 -12.25 2.76
CA VAL A 68 1.18 -10.78 2.78
C VAL A 68 1.82 -10.15 1.54
N VAL A 69 2.84 -10.77 0.95
CA VAL A 69 3.52 -10.26 -0.25
C VAL A 69 2.55 -10.17 -1.43
N VAL A 70 1.58 -11.10 -1.50
CA VAL A 70 0.56 -11.12 -2.54
C VAL A 70 -0.63 -10.23 -2.20
N GLU A 71 -1.11 -10.30 -0.96
CA GLU A 71 -2.39 -9.68 -0.58
C GLU A 71 -2.26 -8.19 -0.27
N VAL A 72 -1.12 -7.73 0.25
CA VAL A 72 -0.91 -6.30 0.55
C VAL A 72 -0.99 -5.44 -0.73
N PRO A 73 -0.30 -5.78 -1.85
CA PRO A 73 -0.46 -5.04 -3.10
C PRO A 73 -1.86 -5.15 -3.70
N LYS A 74 -2.56 -6.29 -3.57
CA LYS A 74 -3.94 -6.46 -4.07
C LYS A 74 -4.92 -5.56 -3.32
N LEU A 75 -4.85 -5.54 -1.99
CA LEU A 75 -5.69 -4.67 -1.17
C LEU A 75 -5.40 -3.18 -1.46
N GLY A 76 -4.11 -2.84 -1.61
CA GLY A 76 -3.69 -1.52 -2.05
C GLY A 76 -4.24 -1.14 -3.43
N LYS A 77 -4.28 -2.09 -4.37
CA LYS A 77 -4.86 -1.89 -5.70
C LYS A 77 -6.35 -1.56 -5.62
N GLU A 78 -7.12 -2.29 -4.82
CA GLU A 78 -8.57 -2.04 -4.68
C GLU A 78 -8.85 -0.63 -4.14
N ALA A 79 -8.12 -0.20 -3.12
CA ALA A 79 -8.22 1.14 -2.58
C ALA A 79 -7.79 2.20 -3.62
N ALA A 80 -6.66 1.97 -4.29
CA ALA A 80 -6.13 2.88 -5.31
C ALA A 80 -7.06 3.03 -6.51
N VAL A 81 -7.71 1.96 -6.98
CA VAL A 81 -8.68 2.03 -8.09
C VAL A 81 -9.87 2.90 -7.72
N LYS A 82 -10.38 2.80 -6.48
CA LYS A 82 -11.47 3.68 -6.01
C LYS A 82 -11.04 5.14 -5.96
N ALA A 83 -9.85 5.43 -5.42
CA ALA A 83 -9.30 6.79 -5.36
C ALA A 83 -9.05 7.38 -6.76
N ILE A 84 -8.49 6.60 -7.69
CA ILE A 84 -8.26 7.05 -9.07
C ILE A 84 -9.58 7.30 -9.79
N LYS A 85 -10.61 6.47 -9.52
CA LYS A 85 -11.95 6.66 -10.09
C LYS A 85 -12.59 7.96 -9.60
N GLU A 86 -12.49 8.25 -8.30
CA GLU A 86 -12.97 9.51 -7.72
C GLU A 86 -12.19 10.73 -8.26
N TRP A 87 -10.87 10.61 -8.40
CA TRP A 87 -10.01 11.67 -8.93
C TRP A 87 -10.33 12.03 -10.39
N GLY A 88 -10.83 11.07 -11.18
CA GLY A 88 -11.34 11.31 -12.54
C GLY A 88 -10.29 11.63 -13.61
N GLN A 89 -9.01 11.73 -13.26
CA GLN A 89 -7.90 11.96 -14.18
C GLN A 89 -7.27 10.64 -14.66
N PRO A 90 -6.60 10.63 -15.83
CA PRO A 90 -5.93 9.43 -16.30
C PRO A 90 -4.77 9.06 -15.37
N LYS A 91 -4.67 7.77 -15.03
CA LYS A 91 -3.56 7.21 -14.22
C LYS A 91 -2.15 7.52 -14.75
N SER A 92 -2.02 7.85 -16.04
CA SER A 92 -0.76 8.29 -16.64
C SER A 92 -0.25 9.63 -16.10
N LYS A 93 -1.11 10.45 -15.47
CA LYS A 93 -0.70 11.70 -14.80
C LYS A 93 -0.12 11.46 -13.41
N ILE A 94 -0.17 10.24 -12.87
CA ILE A 94 0.46 9.90 -11.59
C ILE A 94 1.98 9.90 -11.78
N THR A 95 2.67 10.77 -11.05
CA THR A 95 4.12 10.98 -11.15
C THR A 95 4.90 10.37 -9.99
N HIS A 96 4.27 10.25 -8.82
CA HIS A 96 4.85 9.70 -7.60
C HIS A 96 3.91 8.65 -7.02
N LEU A 97 4.49 7.57 -6.51
CA LEU A 97 3.79 6.53 -5.78
C LEU A 97 4.46 6.36 -4.42
N ILE A 98 3.69 6.53 -3.35
CA ILE A 98 4.13 6.23 -1.98
C ILE A 98 3.34 5.01 -1.53
N PHE A 99 4.04 3.94 -1.18
CA PHE A 99 3.42 2.72 -0.68
C PHE A 99 3.91 2.46 0.75
N CYS A 100 2.98 2.35 1.69
CA CYS A 100 3.29 2.10 3.09
C CYS A 100 2.68 0.78 3.55
N THR A 101 3.49 -0.10 4.14
CA THR A 101 3.01 -1.30 4.82
C THR A 101 3.88 -1.65 6.02
N THR A 102 3.24 -2.08 7.09
CA THR A 102 3.92 -2.64 8.27
C THR A 102 4.05 -4.16 8.17
N SER A 103 3.35 -4.78 7.22
CA SER A 103 3.28 -6.23 7.05
C SER A 103 3.94 -6.66 5.75
N GLY A 104 4.90 -7.58 5.87
CA GLY A 104 5.66 -8.13 4.76
C GLY A 104 6.81 -7.24 4.30
N VAL A 105 7.88 -7.87 3.82
CA VAL A 105 9.00 -7.21 3.13
C VAL A 105 9.39 -8.09 1.96
N ASP A 106 9.54 -7.50 0.77
CA ASP A 106 9.92 -8.22 -0.44
C ASP A 106 10.76 -7.33 -1.36
N MET A 107 11.51 -7.93 -2.28
CA MET A 107 12.32 -7.23 -3.27
C MET A 107 12.16 -7.91 -4.64
N PRO A 108 11.54 -7.23 -5.64
CA PRO A 108 11.04 -5.86 -5.63
C PRO A 108 9.76 -5.68 -4.78
N GLY A 109 9.68 -4.54 -4.07
CA GLY A 109 8.66 -4.30 -3.04
C GLY A 109 7.22 -4.12 -3.53
N ALA A 110 6.33 -3.88 -2.57
CA ALA A 110 4.89 -3.73 -2.82
C ALA A 110 4.57 -2.53 -3.73
N ASP A 111 5.40 -1.49 -3.70
CA ASP A 111 5.35 -0.35 -4.62
C ASP A 111 5.53 -0.76 -6.09
N TYR A 112 6.45 -1.69 -6.37
CA TYR A 112 6.64 -2.25 -7.71
C TYR A 112 5.45 -3.10 -8.13
N GLN A 113 4.99 -3.98 -7.24
CA GLN A 113 3.83 -4.83 -7.52
C GLN A 113 2.58 -4.00 -7.80
N LEU A 114 2.33 -2.94 -7.02
CA LEU A 114 1.21 -2.04 -7.25
C LEU A 114 1.35 -1.28 -8.58
N THR A 115 2.56 -0.80 -8.90
CA THR A 115 2.84 -0.14 -10.19
C THR A 115 2.47 -1.04 -11.37
N LYS A 116 2.85 -2.33 -11.30
CA LYS A 116 2.50 -3.34 -12.30
C LYS A 116 0.99 -3.60 -12.35
N LEU A 117 0.34 -3.79 -11.20
CA LEU A 117 -1.08 -4.11 -11.09
C LEU A 117 -2.00 -2.99 -11.57
N LEU A 118 -1.64 -1.73 -11.32
CA LEU A 118 -2.38 -0.55 -11.78
C LEU A 118 -2.02 -0.14 -13.20
N GLY A 119 -0.92 -0.67 -13.76
CA GLY A 119 -0.39 -0.25 -15.05
C GLY A 119 0.00 1.23 -15.05
N LEU A 120 0.74 1.65 -14.02
CA LEU A 120 1.33 2.98 -13.95
C LEU A 120 2.54 3.08 -14.90
N ARG A 121 3.02 4.30 -15.12
CA ARG A 121 4.20 4.55 -15.95
C ARG A 121 5.46 3.92 -15.30
N PRO A 122 6.37 3.29 -16.07
CA PRO A 122 7.59 2.70 -15.52
C PRO A 122 8.51 3.71 -14.80
N TYR A 123 8.44 4.98 -15.19
CA TYR A 123 9.23 6.08 -14.61
C TYR A 123 8.52 6.80 -13.45
N VAL A 124 7.43 6.24 -12.91
CA VAL A 124 6.81 6.76 -11.69
C VAL A 124 7.85 6.72 -10.56
N LYS A 125 7.98 7.82 -9.81
CA LYS A 125 8.91 7.89 -8.68
C LYS A 125 8.30 7.16 -7.50
N ARG A 126 8.88 6.01 -7.15
CA ARG A 126 8.36 5.12 -6.10
C ARG A 126 9.06 5.35 -4.77
N TYR A 127 8.30 5.37 -3.70
CA TYR A 127 8.75 5.48 -2.32
C TYR A 127 8.11 4.34 -1.52
N MET A 128 8.90 3.34 -1.18
CA MET A 128 8.46 2.17 -0.44
C MET A 128 8.79 2.35 1.05
N MET A 129 7.77 2.38 1.90
CA MET A 129 7.88 2.55 3.35
C MET A 129 7.48 1.24 4.03
N TYR A 130 8.48 0.47 4.45
CA TYR A 130 8.31 -0.79 5.18
C TYR A 130 8.44 -0.58 6.70
N GLN A 131 7.66 -1.34 7.46
CA GLN A 131 7.80 -1.52 8.92
C GLN A 131 7.83 -0.21 9.74
N GLN A 132 7.15 0.84 9.28
CA GLN A 132 7.10 2.13 9.97
C GLN A 132 6.16 2.10 11.20
N GLY A 133 5.24 1.14 11.29
CA GLY A 133 4.29 1.07 12.39
C GLY A 133 3.12 2.05 12.24
N CYS A 134 2.38 2.29 13.32
CA CYS A 134 1.08 2.96 13.24
C CYS A 134 1.14 4.46 12.89
N PHE A 135 2.27 5.13 13.15
CA PHE A 135 2.41 6.59 12.90
C PHE A 135 2.63 6.92 11.42
N ALA A 136 2.90 5.91 10.60
CA ALA A 136 3.24 6.06 9.19
C ALA A 136 2.13 6.69 8.32
N GLY A 137 0.92 6.83 8.87
CA GLY A 137 -0.18 7.51 8.20
C GLY A 137 -0.04 9.03 8.12
N GLY A 138 0.84 9.67 8.91
CA GLY A 138 0.82 11.15 8.97
C GLY A 138 2.00 11.91 9.54
N THR A 139 3.04 11.28 10.09
CA THR A 139 4.29 12.00 10.43
C THR A 139 5.16 12.18 9.20
#